data_AF-A0A9X5XLK3-F1
#
_entry.id   AF-A0A9X5XLK3-F1
#
_cell.length_a   1.000
_cell.length_b   1.000
_cell.length_c   1.000
_cell.angle_alpha   90.00
_cell.angle_beta   90.00
_cell.angle_gamma   90.00
#
_symmetry.space_group_name_H-M   'P 1'
#
loop_
_entity.id
_entity.type
_entity.pdbx_description
1 polymer ?
#
loop_
_entity_poly.entity_id
_entity_poly.type
_entity_poly.pdbx_seq_one_letter_code
_entity_poly.pdbx_strand_id
1 'polypeptide(L)'
;MINMAVRGDSGDFVARAKAGVVWTADFADLDSADFPMLFALTPYGDAVFNQRQMPLLLAELDRLPAACGGEWVAQARELCQVVERGLHLYRWFIGD
;
A
#
# COMPACT_ATOMS: atom_id res chain seq x y z
N MET A 1 -2.89 12.31 -4.02
CA MET A 1 -2.10 11.13 -4.42
C MET A 1 -1.58 10.51 -3.14
N ILE A 2 -1.60 9.19 -2.99
CA ILE A 2 -1.14 8.55 -1.74
C ILE A 2 0.28 8.03 -1.96
N ASN A 3 1.24 8.61 -1.25
CA ASN A 3 2.64 8.23 -1.35
C ASN A 3 2.90 6.87 -0.70
N MET A 4 3.98 6.20 -1.07
CA MET A 4 4.23 4.83 -0.64
C MET A 4 5.66 4.65 -0.14
N ALA A 5 5.80 4.07 1.04
CA ALA A 5 7.10 3.86 1.67
C ALA A 5 7.18 2.56 2.49
N VAL A 6 8.40 2.21 2.87
CA VAL A 6 8.70 1.27 3.96
C VAL A 6 9.49 2.03 5.00
N ARG A 7 9.06 1.93 6.27
CA ARG A 7 9.75 2.53 7.41
C ARG A 7 10.04 1.49 8.49
N GLY A 8 11.14 1.68 9.20
CA GLY A 8 11.45 0.92 10.42
C GLY A 8 10.77 1.49 11.66
N ASP A 9 10.93 0.83 12.81
CA ASP A 9 10.40 1.27 14.11
C ASP A 9 10.85 2.71 14.51
N SER A 10 12.02 3.17 14.04
CA SER A 10 12.51 4.53 14.28
C SER A 10 11.81 5.60 13.45
N GLY A 11 10.97 5.20 12.49
CA GLY A 11 10.33 6.10 11.52
C GLY A 11 11.20 6.44 10.31
N ASP A 12 12.43 5.94 10.23
CA ASP A 12 13.32 6.17 9.10
C ASP A 12 12.83 5.49 7.83
N PHE A 13 12.99 6.16 6.69
CA PHE A 13 12.69 5.58 5.37
C PHE A 13 13.73 4.52 5.00
N VAL A 14 13.25 3.30 4.78
CA VAL A 14 14.07 2.18 4.27
C VAL A 14 13.94 2.08 2.75
N ALA A 15 12.74 2.31 2.22
CA ALA A 15 12.48 2.35 0.78
C ALA A 15 11.29 3.27 0.48
N ARG A 16 11.25 3.82 -0.74
CA ARG A 16 10.17 4.70 -1.20
C ARG A 16 9.81 4.39 -2.65
N ALA A 17 8.52 4.43 -2.95
CA ALA A 17 8.06 4.37 -4.32
C ALA A 17 8.33 5.70 -5.03
N LYS A 18 8.58 5.62 -6.34
CA LYS A 18 8.60 6.75 -7.27
C LYS A 18 7.19 7.17 -7.70
N ALA A 19 6.25 6.23 -7.70
CA ALA A 19 4.83 6.49 -8.00
C ALA A 19 3.98 6.30 -6.74
N GLY A 20 2.98 7.16 -6.56
CA GLY A 20 1.95 7.00 -5.53
C GLY A 20 0.69 6.31 -6.08
N VAL A 21 -0.18 5.86 -5.18
CA VAL A 21 -1.52 5.40 -5.54
C VAL A 21 -2.29 6.57 -6.14
N VAL A 22 -2.87 6.33 -7.31
CA VAL A 22 -3.77 7.27 -7.97
C VAL A 22 -5.14 7.11 -7.34
N TRP A 23 -5.58 8.13 -6.61
CA TRP A 23 -6.91 8.13 -6.01
C TRP A 23 -7.96 8.49 -7.07
N THR A 24 -8.93 7.60 -7.25
CA THR A 24 -10.05 7.76 -8.21
C THR A 24 -11.37 7.45 -7.52
N ALA A 25 -12.49 7.78 -8.16
CA ALA A 25 -13.81 7.37 -7.69
C ALA A 25 -13.92 5.84 -7.59
N ASP A 26 -13.45 5.11 -8.62
CA ASP A 26 -13.44 3.64 -8.64
C ASP A 26 -12.62 3.05 -7.48
N PHE A 27 -11.54 3.71 -7.06
CA PHE A 27 -10.75 3.28 -5.90
C PHE A 27 -11.51 3.53 -4.59
N ALA A 28 -12.19 4.68 -4.47
CA ALA A 28 -13.01 5.00 -3.31
C ALA A 28 -14.22 4.07 -3.14
N ASP A 29 -14.71 3.50 -4.24
CA ASP A 29 -15.86 2.59 -4.27
C ASP A 29 -15.46 1.10 -4.14
N LEU A 30 -14.21 0.78 -3.82
CA LEU A 30 -13.80 -0.60 -3.54
C LEU A 30 -14.65 -1.19 -2.40
N ASP A 31 -15.12 -2.43 -2.56
CA ASP A 31 -15.84 -3.11 -1.50
C ASP A 31 -14.89 -3.47 -0.34
N SER A 32 -15.18 -2.94 0.84
CA SER A 32 -14.45 -3.24 2.08
C SER A 32 -14.43 -4.73 2.45
N ALA A 33 -15.40 -5.52 2.01
CA ALA A 33 -15.42 -6.97 2.24
C ALA A 33 -14.38 -7.70 1.37
N ASP A 34 -14.16 -7.22 0.15
CA ASP A 34 -13.24 -7.84 -0.82
C ASP A 34 -11.82 -7.26 -0.77
N PHE A 35 -11.69 -6.00 -0.34
CA PHE A 35 -10.46 -5.22 -0.28
C PHE A 35 -10.23 -4.54 1.09
N PRO A 36 -10.27 -5.27 2.22
CA PRO A 36 -10.17 -4.67 3.55
C PRO A 36 -8.89 -3.84 3.80
N MET A 37 -7.79 -4.13 3.09
CA MET A 37 -6.54 -3.39 3.23
C MET A 37 -6.55 -2.13 2.37
N LEU A 38 -6.86 -2.25 1.07
CA LEU A 38 -6.86 -1.13 0.14
C LEU A 38 -8.01 -0.16 0.41
N PHE A 39 -9.14 -0.63 0.95
CA PHE A 39 -10.26 0.22 1.39
C PHE A 39 -9.87 1.16 2.54
N ALA A 40 -8.88 0.78 3.36
CA ALA A 40 -8.41 1.63 4.45
C ALA A 40 -7.56 2.83 3.97
N LEU A 41 -7.21 2.89 2.68
CA LEU A 41 -6.46 4.00 2.13
C LEU A 41 -7.35 5.22 1.97
N THR A 42 -6.81 6.39 2.30
CA THR A 42 -7.47 7.68 2.11
C THR A 42 -6.45 8.72 1.68
N PRO A 43 -6.80 9.69 0.82
CA PRO A 43 -5.91 10.77 0.44
C PRO A 43 -5.44 11.65 1.60
N TYR A 44 -6.17 11.65 2.71
CA TYR A 44 -5.98 12.61 3.82
C TYR A 44 -5.45 11.96 5.10
N GLY A 45 -4.96 10.72 5.01
CA GLY A 45 -4.51 9.97 6.18
C GLY A 45 -3.51 8.89 5.81
N ASP A 46 -2.72 8.52 6.81
CA ASP A 46 -1.74 7.45 6.68
C ASP A 46 -2.38 6.10 7.01
N ALA A 47 -2.07 5.10 6.18
CA ALA A 47 -2.36 3.70 6.48
C ALA A 47 -1.04 2.94 6.63
N VAL A 48 -0.94 2.16 7.71
CA VAL A 48 0.27 1.44 8.09
C VAL A 48 -0.04 -0.04 8.22
N PHE A 49 0.72 -0.87 7.52
CA PHE A 49 0.57 -2.32 7.54
C PHE A 49 1.88 -3.01 7.93
N ASN A 50 1.80 -4.00 8.80
CA ASN A 50 2.98 -4.76 9.22
C ASN A 50 3.20 -6.01 8.35
N GLN A 51 4.29 -6.73 8.62
CA GLN A 51 4.67 -7.94 7.90
C GLN A 51 3.55 -9.01 7.83
N ARG A 52 2.73 -9.16 8.88
CA ARG A 52 1.66 -10.16 8.91
C ARG A 52 0.53 -9.85 7.93
N GLN A 53 0.42 -8.60 7.50
CA GLN A 53 -0.60 -8.13 6.56
C GLN A 53 -0.13 -8.15 5.10
N MET A 54 1.17 -8.35 4.83
CA MET A 54 1.72 -8.35 3.46
C MET A 54 1.07 -9.41 2.55
N PRO A 55 0.84 -10.66 2.99
CA PRO A 55 0.17 -11.65 2.14
C PRO A 55 -1.25 -11.24 1.72
N LEU A 56 -2.01 -10.61 2.63
CA LEU A 56 -3.37 -10.13 2.35
C LEU A 56 -3.33 -8.95 1.37
N LEU A 57 -2.44 -7.98 1.60
CA LEU A 57 -2.27 -6.83 0.71
C LEU A 57 -1.83 -7.28 -0.69
N LEU A 58 -0.90 -8.24 -0.81
CA LEU A 58 -0.49 -8.80 -2.10
C LEU A 58 -1.66 -9.48 -2.83
N ALA A 59 -2.48 -10.25 -2.12
CA ALA A 59 -3.65 -10.91 -2.69
C ALA A 59 -4.75 -9.92 -3.13
N GLU A 60 -4.88 -8.78 -2.46
CA GLU A 60 -5.74 -7.68 -2.92
C GLU A 60 -5.18 -7.02 -4.18
N LEU A 61 -3.87 -6.76 -4.24
CA LEU A 61 -3.21 -6.22 -5.44
C LEU A 61 -3.32 -7.16 -6.66
N ASP A 62 -3.44 -8.48 -6.46
CA ASP A 62 -3.66 -9.47 -7.53
C ASP A 62 -5.06 -9.39 -8.15
N ARG A 63 -6.05 -9.00 -7.34
CA ARG A 63 -7.47 -8.92 -7.76
C ARG A 63 -7.93 -7.50 -8.04
N LEU A 64 -7.05 -6.52 -7.88
CA LEU A 64 -7.37 -5.11 -8.03
C LEU A 64 -7.94 -4.84 -9.43
N PRO A 65 -9.10 -4.17 -9.55
CA PRO A 65 -9.63 -3.79 -10.85
C PRO A 65 -8.62 -2.95 -11.65
N ALA A 66 -8.53 -3.19 -12.96
CA ALA A 66 -7.56 -2.51 -13.81
C ALA A 66 -7.68 -0.97 -13.77
N ALA A 67 -8.90 -0.46 -13.56
CA ALA A 67 -9.18 0.98 -13.40
C ALA A 67 -8.54 1.60 -12.14
N CYS A 68 -8.31 0.78 -11.10
CA CYS A 68 -7.70 1.20 -9.83
C CYS A 68 -6.18 0.94 -9.79
N GLY A 69 -5.66 0.21 -10.78
CA GLY A 69 -4.25 -0.19 -10.87
C GLY A 69 -3.33 0.89 -11.44
N GLY A 70 -2.30 0.44 -12.16
CA GLY A 70 -1.31 1.31 -12.79
C GLY A 70 0.12 1.01 -12.34
N GLU A 71 1.05 1.91 -12.68
CA GLU A 71 2.49 1.73 -12.43
C GLU A 71 2.84 1.56 -10.94
N TRP A 72 2.00 2.09 -10.05
CA TRP A 72 2.20 2.02 -8.60
C TRP A 72 2.07 0.59 -8.06
N VAL A 73 1.29 -0.28 -8.71
CA VAL A 73 1.02 -1.65 -8.23
C VAL A 73 2.29 -2.48 -8.18
N ALA A 74 3.16 -2.37 -9.20
CA ALA A 74 4.44 -3.06 -9.25
C ALA A 74 5.34 -2.61 -8.08
N GLN A 75 5.42 -1.30 -7.84
CA GLN A 75 6.22 -0.74 -6.75
C GLN A 75 5.63 -1.09 -5.38
N ALA A 76 4.30 -1.21 -5.26
CA ALA A 76 3.68 -1.68 -4.03
C ALA A 76 4.10 -3.11 -3.71
N ARG A 77 4.17 -4.00 -4.70
CA ARG A 77 4.66 -5.38 -4.54
C ARG A 77 6.12 -5.43 -4.13
N GLU A 78 6.98 -4.64 -4.78
CA GLU A 78 8.40 -4.54 -4.41
C GLU A 78 8.57 -4.10 -2.95
N LEU A 79 7.80 -3.11 -2.50
CA LEU A 79 7.86 -2.62 -1.13
C LEU A 79 7.28 -3.63 -0.12
N CYS A 80 6.29 -4.44 -0.49
CA CYS A 80 5.84 -5.56 0.34
C CYS A 80 6.96 -6.59 0.53
N GLN A 81 7.71 -6.92 -0.52
CA GLN A 81 8.85 -7.85 -0.40
C GLN A 81 9.97 -7.31 0.49
N VAL A 82 10.19 -5.98 0.51
CA VAL A 82 11.14 -5.36 1.45
C VAL A 82 10.67 -5.60 2.89
N VAL A 83 9.37 -5.40 3.18
CA VAL A 83 8.80 -5.65 4.51
C VAL A 83 8.92 -7.12 4.89
N GLU A 84 8.65 -8.06 3.98
CA GLU A 84 8.72 -9.50 4.25
C GLU A 84 10.13 -10.00 4.58
N ARG A 85 11.17 -9.37 4.02
CA ARG A 85 12.58 -9.75 4.22
C ARG A 85 13.23 -9.09 5.43
N GLY A 86 12.64 -8.01 5.94
CA GLY A 86 13.16 -7.27 7.09
C GLY A 86 12.49 -7.64 8.40
N LEU A 87 13.06 -7.15 9.50
CA LEU A 87 12.45 -7.18 10.83
C LEU A 87 11.98 -5.77 11.17
N HIS A 88 10.84 -5.65 11.85
CA HIS A 88 10.33 -4.36 12.33
C HIS A 88 10.12 -3.32 11.22
N LEU A 89 9.74 -3.80 10.02
CA LEU A 89 9.42 -2.96 8.89
C LEU A 89 7.91 -2.88 8.70
N TYR A 90 7.46 -1.70 8.30
CA TYR A 90 6.05 -1.44 8.02
C TYR A 90 5.91 -0.83 6.64
N ARG A 91 4.83 -1.22 5.98
CA ARG A 91 4.36 -0.64 4.75
C ARG A 91 3.54 0.60 5.08
N TRP A 92 3.94 1.74 4.53
CA TRP A 92 3.23 3.00 4.69
C TRP A 92 2.61 3.44 3.37
N PHE A 93 1.33 3.77 3.44
CA PHE A 93 0.62 4.58 2.46
C PHE A 93 0.36 5.93 3.13
N ILE A 94 0.89 6.99 2.54
CA ILE A 94 1.01 8.31 3.17
C ILE A 94 0.12 9.28 2.40
N GLY A 95 -0.89 9.82 3.09
CA GLY A 95 -1.77 10.85 2.53
C GLY A 95 -1.05 12.17 2.27
N ASP A 96 -1.78 13.14 1.75
CA ASP A 96 -1.38 14.55 1.71
C ASP A 96 -1.50 15.19 3.10
#